data_AF-A0AAE1GQA1-F1
#
_entry.id   AF-A0AAE1GQA1-F1
#
_cell.length_a   1.000
_cell.length_b   1.000
_cell.length_c   1.000
_cell.angle_alpha   90.00
_cell.angle_beta   90.00
_cell.angle_gamma   90.00
#
_symmetry.space_group_name_H-M   'P 1'
#
loop_
_entity.id
_entity.type
_entity.pdbx_description
1 polymer ?
#
loop_
_entity_poly.entity_id
_entity_poly.type
_entity_poly.pdbx_seq_one_letter_code
_entity_poly.pdbx_strand_id
1 'polypeptide(L)'
;MPSQDKHRHRHLSAIPEFNCTFKHLPGKKNPGADALSRIEINAVKLGLDYNHFARKQQQDPEASATRTTITSLQWRDVPLNDSGTTILCDISTGRPCPWIPASLRHYLFNLVHNLSHPSLRASTRLIT
;
A
#
# COMPACT_ATOMS: atom_id res chain seq x y z
N MET A 1 -6.38 29.98 25.23
CA MET A 1 -6.78 28.59 25.58
C MET A 1 -6.23 27.68 24.50
N PRO A 2 -5.22 26.83 24.76
CA PRO A 2 -4.64 26.02 23.71
C PRO A 2 -5.58 24.85 23.38
N SER A 3 -5.86 24.70 22.09
CA SER A 3 -6.68 23.63 21.50
C SER A 3 -6.17 22.26 21.94
N GLN A 4 -6.99 21.51 22.69
CA GLN A 4 -6.65 20.13 23.06
C GLN A 4 -6.86 19.21 21.85
N ASP A 5 -5.75 18.68 21.38
CA ASP A 5 -5.65 17.77 20.26
C ASP A 5 -6.35 16.43 20.60
N LYS A 6 -7.49 16.15 19.96
CA LYS A 6 -8.37 15.01 20.27
C LYS A 6 -7.66 13.65 20.19
N HIS A 7 -6.55 13.57 19.45
CA HIS A 7 -5.74 12.35 19.30
C HIS A 7 -4.94 11.99 20.57
N ARG A 8 -4.61 12.94 21.44
CA ARG A 8 -3.84 12.66 22.67
C ARG A 8 -4.65 12.02 23.79
N HIS A 9 -5.96 12.29 23.85
CA HIS A 9 -6.78 11.93 25.01
C HIS A 9 -6.89 10.44 25.28
N ARG A 10 -6.87 9.60 24.23
CA ARG A 10 -7.06 8.14 24.37
C ARG A 10 -5.88 7.41 25.00
N HIS A 11 -4.73 8.05 25.14
CA HIS A 11 -3.50 7.44 25.66
C HIS A 11 -3.05 8.02 27.00
N LEU A 12 -3.78 9.02 27.54
CA LEU A 12 -3.42 9.68 28.80
C LEU A 12 -3.49 8.74 30.01
N SER A 13 -4.33 7.72 29.99
CA SER A 13 -4.42 6.73 31.07
C SER A 13 -3.23 5.77 31.12
N ALA A 14 -2.60 5.47 29.97
CA ALA A 14 -1.49 4.54 29.88
C ALA A 14 -0.12 5.19 30.17
N ILE A 15 0.02 6.50 29.93
CA ILE A 15 1.26 7.24 30.18
C ILE A 15 1.76 7.15 31.65
N PRO A 16 0.92 7.31 32.69
CA PRO A 16 1.38 7.21 34.08
C PRO A 16 1.74 5.79 34.53
N GLU A 17 1.39 4.76 33.75
CA GLU A 17 1.79 3.38 34.03
C GLU A 17 3.30 3.17 33.81
N PHE A 18 3.96 4.08 33.09
CA PHE A 18 5.39 4.05 32.82
C PHE A 18 6.13 5.17 33.54
N ASN A 19 7.16 4.81 34.30
CA ASN A 19 8.11 5.77 34.87
C ASN A 19 9.11 6.23 33.80
N CYS A 20 8.69 7.13 32.91
CA CYS A 20 9.53 7.68 31.85
C CYS A 20 9.62 9.21 31.88
N THR A 21 10.78 9.75 31.47
CA THR A 21 10.99 11.20 31.32
C THR A 21 10.87 11.60 29.84
N PHE A 22 10.10 12.65 29.55
CA PHE A 22 9.93 13.13 28.19
C PHE A 22 11.04 14.11 27.82
N LYS A 23 11.76 13.83 26.72
CA LYS A 23 12.77 14.73 26.16
C LYS A 23 12.53 14.91 24.66
N HIS A 24 12.61 16.16 24.20
CA HIS A 24 12.55 16.44 22.77
C HIS A 24 13.84 15.97 22.10
N LEU A 25 13.72 15.12 21.08
CA LEU A 25 14.84 14.67 20.26
C LEU A 25 14.68 15.22 18.83
N PRO A 26 15.57 16.13 18.38
CA PRO A 26 15.49 16.66 17.02
C PRO A 26 15.78 15.55 16.00
N GLY A 27 15.07 15.55 14.86
CA GLY A 27 15.14 14.48 13.86
C GLY A 27 16.56 14.13 13.39
N LYS A 28 17.46 15.13 13.26
CA LYS A 28 18.88 14.92 12.91
C LYS A 28 19.64 14.01 13.90
N LYS A 29 19.17 13.92 15.15
CA LYS A 29 19.73 13.07 16.22
C LYS A 29 18.94 11.78 16.42
N ASN A 30 17.96 11.49 15.55
CA ASN A 30 17.14 10.29 15.60
C ASN A 30 17.18 9.45 14.30
N PRO A 31 18.37 9.19 13.73
CA PRO A 31 18.48 8.50 12.43
C PRO A 31 17.94 7.08 12.48
N GLY A 32 18.03 6.39 13.63
CA GLY A 32 17.52 5.03 13.81
C GLY A 32 16.00 4.97 13.74
N ALA A 33 15.29 5.80 14.53
CA ALA A 33 13.84 5.82 14.46
C ALA A 33 13.34 6.43 13.15
N ASP A 34 14.03 7.44 12.59
CA ASP A 34 13.70 7.99 11.28
C ASP A 34 13.80 6.90 10.19
N ALA A 35 14.92 6.15 10.14
CA ALA A 35 15.08 5.05 9.20
C ALA A 35 14.02 3.96 9.39
N LEU A 36 13.77 3.49 10.62
CA LEU A 36 12.78 2.45 10.89
C LEU A 36 11.34 2.92 10.61
N SER A 37 11.03 4.19 10.87
CA SER A 37 9.72 4.78 10.54
C SER A 37 9.50 4.99 9.04
N ARG A 38 10.60 5.05 8.27
CA ARG A 38 10.62 5.28 6.83
C ARG A 38 10.90 4.04 6.00
N ILE A 39 10.98 2.84 6.57
CA ILE A 39 11.12 1.62 5.76
C ILE A 39 9.93 1.55 4.80
N GLU A 40 10.20 1.88 3.54
CA GLU A 40 9.26 1.71 2.45
C GLU A 40 9.24 0.23 2.10
N ILE A 41 8.12 -0.42 2.40
CA ILE A 41 7.89 -1.84 2.10
C ILE A 41 7.98 -2.12 0.58
N ASN A 42 8.01 -1.08 -0.27
CA ASN A 42 8.31 -1.17 -1.70
C ASN A 42 9.64 -1.87 -2.05
N ALA A 43 10.60 -1.94 -1.12
CA ALA A 43 11.84 -2.70 -1.33
C ALA A 43 11.66 -4.23 -1.20
N VAL A 44 10.49 -4.70 -0.74
CA VAL A 44 10.20 -6.12 -0.55
C VAL A 44 9.68 -6.73 -1.85
N LYS A 45 10.43 -7.69 -2.40
CA LYS A 45 9.92 -8.55 -3.47
C LYS A 45 8.85 -9.47 -2.89
N LEU A 46 7.59 -9.20 -3.21
CA LEU A 46 6.41 -9.96 -2.76
C LEU A 46 6.35 -11.41 -3.31
N GLY A 47 7.33 -11.84 -4.13
CA GLY A 47 7.34 -13.17 -4.73
C GLY A 47 6.19 -13.42 -5.71
N LEU A 48 5.58 -12.35 -6.25
CA LEU A 48 4.44 -12.45 -7.16
C LEU A 48 4.86 -13.02 -8.52
N ASP A 49 4.21 -14.09 -8.95
CA ASP A 49 4.28 -14.54 -10.33
C ASP A 49 3.39 -13.66 -11.20
N TYR A 50 4.01 -12.65 -11.81
CA TYR A 50 3.33 -11.70 -12.67
C TYR A 50 2.76 -12.33 -13.95
N ASN A 51 3.30 -13.46 -14.42
CA ASN A 51 2.72 -14.18 -15.56
C ASN A 51 1.41 -14.84 -15.15
N HIS A 52 1.35 -15.43 -13.94
CA HIS A 52 0.10 -15.93 -13.38
C HIS A 52 -0.92 -14.81 -13.19
N PHE A 53 -0.49 -13.65 -12.68
CA PHE A 53 -1.33 -12.48 -12.49
C PHE A 53 -1.94 -12.01 -13.82
N ALA A 54 -1.13 -11.85 -14.87
CA ALA A 54 -1.60 -11.42 -16.19
C ALA A 54 -2.62 -12.40 -16.79
N ARG A 55 -2.39 -13.71 -16.66
CA ARG A 55 -3.36 -14.74 -17.09
C ARG A 55 -4.67 -14.64 -16.35
N LYS A 56 -4.64 -14.47 -15.02
CA LYS A 56 -5.85 -14.31 -14.21
C LYS A 56 -6.62 -13.05 -14.58
N GLN A 57 -5.93 -11.98 -14.92
CA GLN A 57 -6.54 -10.75 -15.39
C GLN A 57 -7.21 -10.90 -16.76
N GLN A 58 -6.60 -11.64 -17.69
CA GLN A 58 -7.20 -11.93 -19.00
C GLN A 58 -8.44 -12.84 -18.91
N GLN A 59 -8.46 -13.77 -17.94
CA GLN A 59 -9.57 -14.69 -17.71
C GLN A 59 -10.74 -14.06 -16.96
N ASP A 60 -10.54 -12.89 -16.33
CA ASP A 60 -11.55 -12.24 -15.52
C ASP A 60 -12.49 -11.38 -16.40
N PRO A 61 -13.79 -11.71 -16.50
CA PRO A 61 -14.73 -10.94 -17.31
C PRO A 61 -14.95 -9.52 -16.76
N GLU A 62 -14.67 -9.25 -15.48
CA GLU A 62 -14.74 -7.89 -14.95
C GLU A 62 -13.63 -7.00 -15.54
N ALA A 63 -12.48 -7.57 -15.92
CA ALA A 63 -11.37 -6.82 -16.50
C ALA A 63 -11.73 -6.22 -17.86
N SER A 64 -12.49 -6.94 -18.69
CA SER A 64 -12.96 -6.45 -19.99
C SER A 64 -14.04 -5.38 -19.82
N ALA A 65 -15.01 -5.59 -18.93
CA ALA A 65 -16.03 -4.59 -18.58
C ALA A 65 -15.43 -3.29 -18.04
N THR A 66 -14.33 -3.40 -17.28
CA THR A 66 -13.62 -2.25 -16.73
C THR A 66 -13.07 -1.32 -17.83
N ARG A 67 -12.63 -1.87 -18.97
CA ARG A 67 -12.14 -1.07 -20.12
C ARG A 67 -13.24 -0.25 -20.79
N THR A 68 -14.48 -0.75 -20.78
CA THR A 68 -15.63 -0.11 -21.43
C THR A 68 -16.41 0.82 -20.51
N THR A 69 -16.12 0.80 -19.21
CA THR A 69 -16.84 1.60 -18.23
C THR A 69 -16.40 3.06 -18.33
N ILE A 70 -17.36 3.96 -18.51
CA ILE A 70 -17.10 5.41 -18.54
C ILE A 70 -16.76 5.87 -17.12
N THR A 71 -15.49 6.09 -16.84
CA THR A 71 -14.97 6.60 -15.57
C THR A 71 -13.84 7.60 -15.84
N SER A 72 -13.37 8.30 -14.81
CA SER A 72 -12.15 9.12 -14.90
C SER A 72 -10.86 8.30 -14.95
N LEU A 73 -10.94 6.98 -14.84
CA LEU A 73 -9.80 6.07 -14.87
C LEU A 73 -9.29 5.88 -16.30
N GLN A 74 -7.98 5.77 -16.46
CA GLN A 74 -7.32 5.58 -17.74
C GLN A 74 -6.66 4.21 -17.77
N TRP A 75 -7.41 3.21 -18.23
CA TRP A 75 -6.93 1.84 -18.32
C TRP A 75 -6.03 1.64 -19.55
N ARG A 76 -4.80 1.15 -19.33
CA ARG A 76 -3.87 0.75 -20.40
C ARG A 76 -3.16 -0.55 -20.06
N ASP A 77 -2.81 -1.30 -21.09
CA ASP A 77 -1.95 -2.47 -20.95
C ASP A 77 -0.49 -2.01 -20.85
N VAL A 78 0.16 -2.31 -19.72
CA VAL A 78 1.54 -1.94 -19.40
C VAL A 78 2.42 -3.18 -19.53
N PRO A 79 3.52 -3.15 -20.31
CA PRO A 79 4.43 -4.28 -20.43
C PRO A 79 5.21 -4.46 -19.12
N LEU A 80 5.31 -5.71 -18.65
CA LEU A 80 5.94 -6.01 -17.38
C LEU A 80 7.47 -6.14 -17.46
N ASN A 81 7.98 -6.38 -18.67
CA ASN A 81 9.37 -6.65 -19.05
C ASN A 81 9.42 -6.99 -20.55
N ASP A 82 10.60 -7.29 -21.10
CA ASP A 82 10.80 -7.68 -22.52
C ASP A 82 10.16 -9.03 -22.91
N SER A 83 9.41 -9.66 -21.99
CA SER A 83 8.74 -10.95 -22.17
C SER A 83 7.48 -10.88 -23.05
N GLY A 84 7.01 -9.67 -23.37
CA GLY A 84 5.75 -9.45 -24.09
C GLY A 84 4.48 -9.59 -23.24
N THR A 85 4.60 -9.94 -21.95
CA THR A 85 3.46 -10.00 -21.02
C THR A 85 3.03 -8.60 -20.62
N THR A 86 1.73 -8.30 -20.74
CA THR A 86 1.14 -7.03 -20.34
C THR A 86 0.16 -7.19 -19.18
N ILE A 87 0.07 -6.18 -18.33
CA ILE A 87 -0.93 -6.07 -17.25
C ILE A 87 -1.78 -4.83 -17.49
N LEU A 88 -3.10 -4.95 -17.30
CA LEU A 88 -4.01 -3.81 -17.32
C LEU A 88 -3.80 -2.95 -16.07
N CYS A 89 -3.47 -1.68 -16.25
CA CYS A 89 -3.23 -0.72 -15.18
C CYS A 89 -4.04 0.57 -15.42
N ASP A 90 -4.51 1.18 -14.34
CA ASP A 90 -4.92 2.59 -14.35
C ASP A 90 -3.67 3.46 -14.28
N ILE A 91 -3.59 4.47 -15.14
CA ILE A 91 -2.49 5.43 -15.17
C ILE A 91 -2.95 6.87 -14.92
N SER A 92 -4.22 7.07 -14.54
CA SER A 92 -4.82 8.40 -14.34
C SER A 92 -4.07 9.28 -13.34
N THR A 93 -3.38 8.67 -12.37
CA THR A 93 -2.65 9.34 -11.29
C THR A 93 -1.14 9.51 -11.56
N GLY A 94 -0.66 9.12 -12.75
CA GLY A 94 0.75 9.19 -13.14
C GLY A 94 1.62 8.03 -12.63
N ARG A 95 1.10 7.17 -11.74
CA ARG A 95 1.72 5.90 -11.35
C ARG A 95 0.85 4.74 -11.84
N PRO A 96 1.39 3.76 -12.58
CA PRO A 96 0.61 2.61 -13.02
C PRO A 96 0.09 1.80 -11.82
N CYS A 97 -1.22 1.80 -11.62
CA CYS A 97 -1.91 1.01 -10.61
C CYS A 97 -2.56 -0.21 -11.28
N PRO A 98 -2.09 -1.44 -11.03
CA PRO A 98 -2.64 -2.63 -11.70
C PRO A 98 -4.09 -2.88 -11.29
N TRP A 99 -4.92 -3.28 -12.25
CA TRP A 99 -6.25 -3.81 -11.95
C TRP A 99 -6.11 -5.20 -11.33
N ILE A 100 -6.66 -5.41 -10.15
CA ILE A 100 -6.50 -6.67 -9.40
C ILE A 100 -7.73 -7.56 -9.58
N PRO A 101 -7.58 -8.76 -10.18
CA PRO A 101 -8.66 -9.75 -10.30
C PRO A 101 -9.24 -10.13 -8.95
N ALA A 102 -10.56 -10.34 -8.89
CA ALA A 102 -11.25 -10.62 -7.62
C ALA A 102 -10.63 -11.83 -6.88
N SER A 103 -10.25 -12.86 -7.63
CA SER A 103 -9.59 -14.07 -7.12
C SER A 103 -8.23 -13.82 -6.45
N LEU A 104 -7.54 -12.73 -6.79
CA LEU A 104 -6.21 -12.40 -6.26
C LEU A 104 -6.24 -11.32 -5.16
N ARG A 105 -7.37 -10.61 -4.97
CA ARG A 105 -7.48 -9.50 -4.01
C ARG A 105 -7.11 -9.92 -2.58
N HIS A 106 -7.68 -11.04 -2.10
CA HIS A 106 -7.42 -11.52 -0.73
C HIS A 106 -5.99 -12.03 -0.56
N TYR A 107 -5.45 -12.71 -1.57
CA TYR A 107 -4.06 -13.19 -1.57
C TYR A 107 -3.08 -12.01 -1.47
N LEU A 108 -3.25 -10.99 -2.32
CA LEU A 108 -2.39 -9.80 -2.32
C LEU A 108 -2.50 -9.01 -1.03
N PHE A 109 -3.72 -8.85 -0.51
CA PHE A 109 -3.94 -8.21 0.78
C PHE A 109 -3.16 -8.92 1.89
N ASN A 110 -3.24 -10.24 1.97
CA ASN A 110 -2.51 -11.01 2.98
C ASN A 110 -0.99 -10.92 2.78
N LEU A 111 -0.53 -10.92 1.53
CA LEU A 111 0.89 -10.78 1.21
C LEU A 111 1.44 -9.46 1.74
N VAL A 112 0.74 -8.35 1.50
CA VAL A 112 1.13 -7.02 2.01
C VAL A 112 0.94 -6.94 3.53
N HIS A 113 -0.16 -7.45 4.04
CA HIS A 113 -0.49 -7.36 5.47
C HIS A 113 0.52 -8.15 6.33
N ASN A 114 0.94 -9.32 5.88
CA ASN A 114 1.86 -10.17 6.65
C ASN A 114 3.30 -9.64 6.71
N LEU A 115 3.65 -8.58 5.98
CA LEU A 115 5.01 -8.02 6.02
C LEU A 115 5.31 -7.28 7.32
N SER A 116 4.30 -6.64 7.91
CA SER A 116 4.49 -5.81 9.10
C SER A 116 3.20 -5.58 9.91
N HIS A 117 2.14 -6.33 9.60
CA HIS A 117 0.78 -6.04 10.08
C HIS A 117 0.40 -4.56 9.94
N PRO A 118 0.60 -3.94 8.76
CA PRO A 118 0.28 -2.55 8.55
C PRO A 118 -1.21 -2.30 8.80
N SER A 119 -1.50 -1.11 9.33
CA SER A 119 -2.87 -0.61 9.43
C SER A 119 -3.56 -0.61 8.06
N LEU A 120 -4.90 -0.61 8.04
CA LEU A 120 -5.69 -0.59 6.80
C LEU A 120 -5.20 0.49 5.80
N ARG A 121 -4.99 1.72 6.29
CA ARG A 121 -4.51 2.85 5.46
C ARG A 121 -3.12 2.58 4.88
N ALA A 122 -2.25 1.95 5.65
CA ALA A 122 -0.92 1.59 5.21
C ALA A 122 -0.96 0.45 4.19
N SER A 123 -1.79 -0.58 4.38
CA SER A 123 -2.00 -1.65 3.40
C SER A 123 -2.54 -1.12 2.08
N THR A 124 -3.57 -0.25 2.10
CA THR A 124 -4.13 0.34 0.88
C THR A 124 -3.06 1.07 0.08
N ARG A 125 -2.30 1.96 0.73
CA ARG A 125 -1.21 2.72 0.09
C ARG A 125 -0.06 1.86 -0.45
N LEU A 126 0.05 0.60 -0.02
CA LEU A 126 1.05 -0.34 -0.53
C LEU A 126 0.53 -1.15 -1.72
N ILE A 127 -0.78 -1.25 -1.89
CA ILE A 127 -1.43 -1.94 -3.00
C ILE A 127 -1.70 -0.98 -4.17
N THR A 128 -2.01 0.30 -3.86
CA THR A 128 -2.33 1.39 -4.80
C THR A 128 -1.33 2.53 -4.70
#